data_AF-A0AAE3JPR5-F1
#
_entry.id   AF-A0AAE3JPR5-F1
#
_cell.length_a   1.000
_cell.length_b   1.000
_cell.length_c   1.000
_cell.angle_alpha   90.00
_cell.angle_beta   90.00
_cell.angle_gamma   90.00
#
_symmetry.space_group_name_H-M   'P 1'
#
loop_
_entity.id
_entity.type
_entity.pdbx_description
1 polymer ?
#
loop_
_entity_poly.entity_id
_entity_poly.type
_entity_poly.pdbx_seq_one_letter_code
_entity_poly.pdbx_strand_id
1 'polypeptide(L)'
;MKNNLNYLLLGMLLLVGCGQQTKKDKKMEEPSHGKGSLGHDREFLENKDKDLVILKSESAVVLVSPKYQAKVFTSSASGDKGKSLGWINYKAFLGDLDPHMNAYGGENRFWLGPEGGKFSLFFSQGQEMTFDHWKTPPPIDSESWKVTDKSATGVRMEKEMSLRNYAYTQLEIKAVRNVQILDAQQIENLLQIDLGQLKFVGYKTSNEIVNTGQNPWTEKTGAPCIWMLDMFPPSDRTTIVIPYREDAKGKIATTDYFGEIPEDRIVYADNTIFFKADGKYRGKLGVPPQRAKNVAGSYDPTDQLLTITLFDLERNAVYLNQEWTPDKDPFTGDAINAYNDGPLEDGSQMGPFFEIESVSPAAFLKPGEKMVHDHSVFHFIGNEDQLDAIAIKVLGVGIGTILKKS
;
A
#
# COMPACT_ATOMS: atom_id res chain seq x y z
N MET A 1 -97.53 -9.75 -7.30
CA MET A 1 -97.88 -8.35 -6.95
C MET A 1 -96.67 -7.46 -7.22
N LYS A 2 -96.87 -6.43 -8.06
CA LYS A 2 -96.02 -5.25 -8.34
C LYS A 2 -94.61 -5.52 -8.88
N ASN A 3 -94.37 -5.49 -10.20
CA ASN A 3 -94.20 -4.34 -11.12
C ASN A 3 -93.07 -3.35 -10.78
N ASN A 4 -92.18 -3.20 -11.77
CA ASN A 4 -91.47 -2.00 -12.27
C ASN A 4 -89.95 -2.16 -12.27
N LEU A 5 -89.15 -1.58 -13.18
CA LEU A 5 -89.29 -1.00 -14.53
C LEU A 5 -87.85 -0.52 -14.87
N ASN A 6 -87.41 -0.78 -16.12
CA ASN A 6 -86.34 -0.17 -16.92
C ASN A 6 -85.31 0.79 -16.29
N TYR A 7 -84.03 0.66 -16.70
CA TYR A 7 -83.37 1.62 -17.60
C TYR A 7 -82.25 0.96 -18.43
N LEU A 8 -82.28 1.23 -19.74
CA LEU A 8 -81.22 1.05 -20.75
C LEU A 8 -79.99 1.92 -20.40
N LEU A 9 -78.77 1.46 -20.74
CA LEU A 9 -77.89 2.16 -21.70
C LEU A 9 -76.64 1.33 -22.09
N LEU A 10 -76.59 0.99 -23.39
CA LEU A 10 -75.47 1.00 -24.35
C LEU A 10 -74.01 1.21 -23.87
N GLY A 11 -73.06 0.40 -24.37
CA GLY A 11 -71.69 0.88 -24.59
C GLY A 11 -70.54 -0.15 -24.71
N MET A 12 -70.18 -0.46 -25.95
CA MET A 12 -68.84 -0.84 -26.46
C MET A 12 -68.17 -2.19 -26.12
N LEU A 13 -68.09 -3.04 -27.15
CA LEU A 13 -67.00 -3.99 -27.38
C LEU A 13 -65.67 -3.25 -27.59
N LEU A 14 -64.62 -3.70 -26.90
CA LEU A 14 -63.23 -3.56 -27.36
C LEU A 14 -62.50 -4.89 -27.17
N LEU A 15 -62.18 -5.53 -28.29
CA LEU A 15 -61.19 -6.58 -28.44
C LEU A 15 -59.80 -5.94 -28.42
N VAL A 16 -58.93 -6.31 -27.48
CA VAL A 16 -57.48 -6.10 -27.60
C VAL A 16 -56.75 -7.34 -27.10
N GLY A 17 -55.98 -7.95 -27.99
CA GLY A 17 -55.29 -9.22 -27.79
C GLY A 17 -54.13 -9.15 -26.81
N CYS A 18 -53.92 -10.25 -26.10
CA CYS A 18 -52.71 -10.50 -25.32
C CYS A 18 -51.51 -10.70 -26.26
N GLY A 19 -50.67 -9.67 -26.40
CA GLY A 19 -49.29 -9.84 -26.84
C GLY A 19 -48.44 -10.36 -25.67
N GLN A 20 -47.94 -11.59 -25.78
CA GLN A 20 -46.91 -12.11 -24.86
C GLN A 20 -45.63 -11.30 -25.06
N GLN A 21 -45.33 -10.39 -24.13
CA GLN A 21 -43.97 -9.87 -23.94
C GLN A 21 -43.12 -10.97 -23.30
N THR A 22 -42.25 -11.57 -24.09
CA THR A 22 -41.14 -12.37 -23.61
C THR A 22 -40.25 -11.50 -22.73
N LYS A 23 -40.25 -11.77 -21.42
CA LYS A 23 -39.25 -11.26 -20.50
C LYS A 23 -37.88 -11.79 -20.98
N LYS A 24 -37.04 -10.89 -21.49
CA LYS A 24 -35.61 -11.16 -21.63
C LYS A 24 -35.05 -11.29 -20.22
N ASP A 25 -34.79 -12.52 -19.81
CA ASP A 25 -33.90 -12.79 -18.67
C ASP A 25 -32.55 -12.14 -18.98
N LYS A 26 -32.20 -11.10 -18.22
CA LYS A 26 -30.81 -10.65 -18.13
C LYS A 26 -30.04 -11.81 -17.48
N LYS A 27 -29.42 -12.65 -18.30
CA LYS A 27 -28.27 -13.44 -17.83
C LYS A 27 -27.30 -12.44 -17.20
N MET A 28 -27.05 -12.57 -15.89
CA MET A 28 -25.85 -12.01 -15.31
C MET A 28 -24.69 -12.64 -16.10
N GLU A 29 -23.94 -11.82 -16.81
CA GLU A 29 -22.69 -12.25 -17.43
C GLU A 29 -21.82 -12.81 -16.30
N GLU A 30 -21.29 -14.02 -16.48
CA GLU A 30 -20.27 -14.53 -15.58
C GLU A 30 -19.10 -13.54 -15.56
N PRO A 31 -18.44 -13.32 -14.40
CA PRO A 31 -17.27 -12.46 -14.34
C PRO A 31 -16.27 -12.89 -15.40
N SER A 32 -15.81 -11.95 -16.24
CA SER A 32 -14.91 -12.29 -17.35
C SER A 32 -13.55 -12.80 -16.85
N HIS A 33 -13.26 -12.54 -15.57
CA HIS A 33 -12.04 -12.90 -14.86
C HIS A 33 -12.33 -13.49 -13.46
N GLY A 34 -11.54 -14.50 -13.05
CA GLY A 34 -11.66 -15.12 -11.73
C GLY A 34 -11.12 -14.24 -10.59
N LYS A 35 -11.65 -14.39 -9.37
CA LYS A 35 -11.15 -13.69 -8.18
C LYS A 35 -9.65 -13.91 -7.98
N GLY A 36 -8.93 -12.87 -7.56
CA GLY A 36 -7.48 -12.89 -7.36
C GLY A 36 -6.65 -12.67 -8.64
N SER A 37 -7.30 -12.47 -9.79
CA SER A 37 -6.63 -12.03 -11.01
C SER A 37 -6.65 -10.51 -11.15
N LEU A 38 -5.67 -9.97 -11.87
CA LEU A 38 -5.62 -8.55 -12.18
C LEU A 38 -6.87 -8.08 -12.93
N GLY A 39 -7.41 -8.88 -13.86
CA GLY A 39 -8.57 -8.50 -14.64
C GLY A 39 -9.81 -8.29 -13.77
N HIS A 40 -9.99 -9.14 -12.75
CA HIS A 40 -11.07 -8.97 -11.77
C HIS A 40 -10.92 -7.65 -10.99
N ASP A 41 -9.71 -7.35 -10.54
CA ASP A 41 -9.43 -6.15 -9.75
C ASP A 41 -9.54 -4.89 -10.58
N ARG A 42 -9.09 -4.96 -11.83
CA ARG A 42 -9.23 -3.89 -12.80
C ARG A 42 -10.70 -3.56 -13.05
N GLU A 43 -11.54 -4.55 -13.35
CA GLU A 43 -12.97 -4.34 -13.55
C GLU A 43 -13.64 -3.71 -12.32
N PHE A 44 -13.27 -4.18 -11.12
CA PHE A 44 -13.75 -3.60 -9.88
C PHE A 44 -13.30 -2.14 -9.70
N LEU A 45 -12.01 -1.85 -9.89
CA LEU A 45 -11.42 -0.53 -9.68
C LEU A 45 -11.88 0.48 -10.73
N GLU A 46 -12.01 0.10 -12.01
CA GLU A 46 -12.56 0.96 -13.07
C GLU A 46 -14.03 1.37 -12.78
N ASN A 47 -14.75 0.58 -11.99
CA ASN A 47 -16.08 0.95 -11.51
C ASN A 47 -16.05 1.97 -10.36
N LYS A 48 -14.97 2.01 -9.58
CA LYS A 48 -14.79 2.89 -8.42
C LYS A 48 -14.05 4.19 -8.76
N ASP A 49 -13.11 4.12 -9.69
CA ASP A 49 -12.30 5.22 -10.20
C ASP A 49 -12.34 5.23 -11.73
N LYS A 50 -13.03 6.21 -12.30
CA LYS A 50 -13.14 6.36 -13.77
C LYS A 50 -11.85 6.90 -14.41
N ASP A 51 -10.95 7.45 -13.60
CA ASP A 51 -9.65 7.97 -14.02
C ASP A 51 -8.51 6.99 -13.69
N LEU A 52 -8.84 5.72 -13.39
CA LEU A 52 -7.85 4.67 -13.13
C LEU A 52 -6.81 4.64 -14.26
N VAL A 53 -5.54 4.72 -13.87
CA VAL A 53 -4.41 4.71 -14.79
C VAL A 53 -3.83 3.31 -14.88
N ILE A 54 -3.61 2.86 -16.12
CA ILE A 54 -3.10 1.53 -16.43
C ILE A 54 -1.76 1.71 -17.12
N LEU A 55 -0.69 1.33 -16.43
CA LEU A 55 0.66 1.34 -16.98
C LEU A 55 0.99 -0.06 -17.50
N LYS A 56 1.70 -0.14 -18.63
CA LYS A 56 2.05 -1.41 -19.28
C LYS A 56 3.50 -1.45 -19.70
N SER A 57 4.11 -2.61 -19.56
CA SER A 57 5.45 -2.95 -20.02
C SER A 57 5.45 -4.44 -20.34
N GLU A 58 5.64 -4.81 -21.61
CA GLU A 58 5.57 -6.23 -22.03
C GLU A 58 4.24 -6.90 -21.60
N SER A 59 4.29 -8.01 -20.86
CA SER A 59 3.11 -8.66 -20.27
C SER A 59 2.67 -8.04 -18.93
N ALA A 60 3.48 -7.14 -18.36
CA ALA A 60 3.24 -6.57 -17.06
C ALA A 60 2.26 -5.40 -17.11
N VAL A 61 1.45 -5.29 -16.05
CA VAL A 61 0.46 -4.22 -15.87
C VAL A 61 0.51 -3.72 -14.44
N VAL A 62 0.40 -2.40 -14.26
CA VAL A 62 0.29 -1.73 -12.96
C VAL A 62 -0.94 -0.82 -12.98
N LEU A 63 -1.79 -0.94 -11.95
CA LEU A 63 -3.01 -0.14 -11.78
C LEU A 63 -2.78 0.96 -10.74
N VAL A 64 -2.87 2.21 -11.17
CA VAL A 64 -2.63 3.40 -10.33
C VAL A 64 -3.92 4.22 -10.24
N SER A 65 -4.33 4.58 -9.03
CA SER A 65 -5.55 5.37 -8.82
C SER A 65 -5.24 6.79 -8.35
N PRO A 66 -5.51 7.82 -9.18
CA PRO A 66 -5.46 9.21 -8.73
C PRO A 66 -6.52 9.49 -7.66
N LYS A 67 -7.69 8.84 -7.74
CA LYS A 67 -8.80 9.07 -6.80
C LYS A 67 -8.49 8.60 -5.38
N TYR A 68 -7.83 7.45 -5.25
CA TYR A 68 -7.53 6.84 -3.96
C TYR A 68 -6.06 7.06 -3.64
N GLN A 69 -5.69 8.25 -3.16
CA GLN A 69 -4.35 8.54 -2.61
C GLN A 69 -3.18 8.41 -3.61
N ALA A 70 -3.42 8.55 -4.92
CA ALA A 70 -2.38 8.35 -5.94
C ALA A 70 -1.63 7.00 -5.81
N LYS A 71 -2.29 5.98 -5.23
CA LYS A 71 -1.65 4.71 -4.90
C LYS A 71 -1.54 3.78 -6.09
N VAL A 72 -0.55 2.90 -6.04
CA VAL A 72 -0.58 1.68 -6.84
C VAL A 72 -1.51 0.73 -6.09
N PHE A 73 -2.63 0.35 -6.72
CA PHE A 73 -3.53 -0.61 -6.10
C PHE A 73 -2.99 -2.02 -6.20
N THR A 74 -2.55 -2.40 -7.39
CA THR A 74 -2.04 -3.74 -7.68
C THR A 74 -1.27 -3.76 -9.00
N SER A 75 -0.44 -4.77 -9.17
CA SER A 75 0.30 -5.10 -10.37
C SER A 75 0.17 -6.59 -10.73
N SER A 76 0.60 -6.94 -11.93
CA SER A 76 0.64 -8.32 -12.42
C SER A 76 1.73 -8.48 -13.46
N ALA A 77 2.47 -9.58 -13.38
CA ALA A 77 3.48 -9.96 -14.36
C ALA A 77 2.89 -10.58 -15.65
N SER A 78 1.58 -10.82 -15.71
CA SER A 78 0.92 -11.53 -16.82
C SER A 78 -0.44 -10.92 -17.20
N GLY A 79 -0.56 -9.60 -17.05
CA GLY A 79 -1.75 -8.82 -17.39
C GLY A 79 -3.02 -9.32 -16.70
N ASP A 80 -4.16 -9.14 -17.37
CA ASP A 80 -5.50 -9.39 -16.80
C ASP A 80 -5.72 -10.85 -16.36
N LYS A 81 -4.99 -11.81 -16.93
CA LYS A 81 -5.05 -13.23 -16.54
C LYS A 81 -4.08 -13.60 -15.42
N GLY A 82 -3.12 -12.74 -15.11
CA GLY A 82 -2.14 -12.97 -14.06
C GLY A 82 -2.71 -12.70 -12.67
N LYS A 83 -2.01 -13.21 -11.65
CA LYS A 83 -2.30 -12.94 -10.24
C LYS A 83 -2.21 -11.44 -9.96
N SER A 84 -3.14 -10.94 -9.16
CA SER A 84 -3.08 -9.61 -8.57
C SER A 84 -2.14 -9.64 -7.36
N LEU A 85 -1.15 -8.75 -7.34
CA LEU A 85 -0.04 -8.79 -6.38
C LEU A 85 -0.19 -7.79 -5.23
N GLY A 86 -1.07 -6.80 -5.36
CA GLY A 86 -1.46 -5.90 -4.29
C GLY A 86 -2.67 -6.40 -3.50
N TRP A 87 -2.69 -6.11 -2.20
CA TRP A 87 -3.88 -6.39 -1.38
C TRP A 87 -4.94 -5.29 -1.56
N ILE A 88 -6.18 -5.68 -1.84
CA ILE A 88 -7.33 -4.78 -2.00
C ILE A 88 -8.42 -5.14 -0.99
N ASN A 89 -8.86 -4.13 -0.23
CA ASN A 89 -9.99 -4.28 0.68
C ASN A 89 -11.31 -3.93 0.00
N TYR A 90 -11.92 -4.87 -0.74
CA TYR A 90 -13.18 -4.60 -1.45
C TYR A 90 -14.30 -4.08 -0.52
N LYS A 91 -14.31 -4.48 0.75
CA LYS A 91 -15.33 -4.06 1.72
C LYS A 91 -15.26 -2.57 2.03
N ALA A 92 -14.06 -1.98 2.05
CA ALA A 92 -13.86 -0.56 2.29
C ALA A 92 -14.54 0.35 1.24
N PHE A 93 -14.89 -0.18 0.07
CA PHE A 93 -15.56 0.58 -1.00
C PHE A 93 -17.10 0.53 -0.96
N LEU A 94 -17.69 -0.11 0.05
CA LEU A 94 -19.14 -0.33 0.13
C LEU A 94 -19.86 0.65 1.06
N GLY A 95 -19.13 1.28 1.99
CA GLY A 95 -19.68 2.20 2.98
C GLY A 95 -19.40 3.67 2.69
N ASP A 96 -19.91 4.52 3.57
CA ASP A 96 -19.48 5.92 3.69
C ASP A 96 -18.02 5.99 4.16
N LEU A 97 -17.43 7.19 4.07
CA LEU A 97 -16.08 7.41 4.54
C LEU A 97 -15.99 7.16 6.05
N ASP A 98 -14.99 6.37 6.44
CA ASP A 98 -14.64 6.17 7.84
C ASP A 98 -13.92 7.42 8.39
N PRO A 99 -14.29 7.93 9.57
CA PRO A 99 -13.70 9.14 10.16
C PRO A 99 -12.26 8.96 10.67
N HIS A 100 -11.77 7.72 10.81
CA HIS A 100 -10.41 7.40 11.23
C HIS A 100 -9.49 7.13 10.04
N MET A 101 -9.84 6.14 9.20
CA MET A 101 -9.07 5.79 7.99
C MET A 101 -9.90 4.94 7.03
N ASN A 102 -9.76 5.21 5.75
CA ASN A 102 -10.39 4.45 4.69
C ASN A 102 -9.40 3.41 4.12
N ALA A 103 -9.37 2.24 4.76
CA ALA A 103 -8.42 1.16 4.49
C ALA A 103 -8.66 0.41 3.16
N TYR A 104 -8.60 1.09 2.01
CA TYR A 104 -8.85 0.51 0.69
C TYR A 104 -7.83 -0.56 0.24
N GLY A 105 -6.70 -0.68 0.94
CA GLY A 105 -5.54 -1.45 0.52
C GLY A 105 -4.61 -0.65 -0.41
N GLY A 106 -3.75 -1.38 -1.12
CA GLY A 106 -2.85 -0.85 -2.14
C GLY A 106 -1.42 -1.38 -2.04
N GLU A 107 -0.93 -1.94 -3.13
CA GLU A 107 0.43 -2.48 -3.27
C GLU A 107 1.54 -1.48 -2.95
N ASN A 108 1.34 -0.18 -3.20
CA ASN A 108 2.28 0.86 -2.78
C ASN A 108 1.54 2.18 -2.53
N ARG A 109 1.58 2.67 -1.30
CA ARG A 109 0.84 3.85 -0.81
C ARG A 109 1.80 4.95 -0.35
N PHE A 110 1.46 6.20 -0.67
CA PHE A 110 2.15 7.39 -0.18
C PHE A 110 1.57 7.85 1.16
N TRP A 111 2.38 7.88 2.20
CA TRP A 111 1.99 8.32 3.53
C TRP A 111 2.92 9.41 4.03
N LEU A 112 2.52 10.06 5.13
CA LEU A 112 3.32 11.04 5.84
C LEU A 112 3.48 10.61 7.28
N GLY A 113 4.66 10.82 7.85
CA GLY A 113 4.89 10.77 9.29
C GLY A 113 5.19 12.16 9.87
N PRO A 114 5.27 12.28 11.21
CA PRO A 114 5.14 11.17 12.14
C PRO A 114 3.67 10.84 12.43
N GLU A 115 3.37 9.56 12.64
CA GLU A 115 2.02 9.11 12.99
C GLU A 115 1.66 9.45 14.44
N GLY A 116 2.54 9.11 15.38
CA GLY A 116 2.49 9.57 16.76
C GLY A 116 3.54 10.63 17.09
N GLY A 117 3.89 10.76 18.36
CA GLY A 117 4.92 11.70 18.80
C GLY A 117 4.47 13.16 18.91
N LYS A 118 5.35 13.97 19.50
CA LYS A 118 5.15 15.41 19.75
C LYS A 118 4.74 16.22 18.51
N PHE A 119 5.12 15.76 17.33
CA PHE A 119 4.87 16.41 16.04
C PHE A 119 3.94 15.61 15.12
N SER A 120 3.12 14.71 15.69
CA SER A 120 2.17 13.89 14.94
C SER A 120 1.32 14.70 13.96
N LEU A 121 1.03 14.14 12.79
CA LEU A 121 0.06 14.67 11.81
C LEU A 121 -1.36 14.09 11.97
N PHE A 122 -1.55 13.15 12.89
CA PHE A 122 -2.74 12.28 12.97
C PHE A 122 -3.57 12.51 14.24
N PHE A 123 -3.02 13.26 15.19
CA PHE A 123 -3.67 13.59 16.46
C PHE A 123 -3.89 15.09 16.60
N SER A 124 -5.06 15.46 17.12
CA SER A 124 -5.32 16.84 17.56
C SER A 124 -4.57 17.15 18.85
N GLN A 125 -4.10 18.38 19.01
CA GLN A 125 -3.32 18.82 20.18
C GLN A 125 -4.03 18.47 21.50
N GLY A 126 -3.26 17.90 22.43
CA GLY A 126 -3.72 17.56 23.78
C GLY A 126 -4.61 16.32 23.88
N GLN A 127 -4.98 15.70 22.76
CA GLN A 127 -5.67 14.40 22.78
C GLN A 127 -4.69 13.29 23.16
N GLU A 128 -5.22 12.29 23.86
CA GLU A 128 -4.50 11.04 24.12
C GLU A 128 -4.29 10.30 22.80
N MET A 129 -3.09 9.72 22.60
CA MET A 129 -2.76 9.00 21.38
C MET A 129 -3.33 7.57 21.41
N THR A 130 -4.65 7.48 21.28
CA THR A 130 -5.43 6.24 21.22
C THR A 130 -6.12 6.11 19.87
N PHE A 131 -6.62 4.91 19.55
CA PHE A 131 -7.30 4.68 18.27
C PHE A 131 -8.50 5.62 18.07
N ASP A 132 -9.26 5.91 19.14
CA ASP A 132 -10.43 6.80 19.14
C ASP A 132 -10.12 8.26 18.73
N HIS A 133 -8.88 8.70 18.89
CA HIS A 133 -8.46 10.07 18.52
C HIS A 133 -7.59 10.12 17.28
N TRP A 134 -7.12 8.96 16.80
CA TRP A 134 -6.28 8.85 15.64
C TRP A 134 -7.09 9.07 14.37
N LYS A 135 -6.60 9.95 13.49
CA LYS A 135 -7.25 10.24 12.20
C LYS A 135 -6.21 10.41 11.11
N THR A 136 -6.39 9.71 10.01
CA THR A 136 -5.58 9.92 8.81
C THR A 136 -5.96 11.24 8.14
N PRO A 137 -4.99 12.11 7.80
CA PRO A 137 -5.27 13.31 7.02
C PRO A 137 -5.94 12.98 5.67
N PRO A 138 -7.10 13.59 5.35
CA PRO A 138 -7.83 13.29 4.12
C PRO A 138 -7.01 13.34 2.81
N PRO A 139 -6.03 14.26 2.63
CA PRO A 139 -5.19 14.28 1.44
C PRO A 139 -4.35 13.02 1.19
N ILE A 140 -4.09 12.21 2.22
CA ILE A 140 -3.38 10.92 2.13
C ILE A 140 -4.29 9.73 2.47
N ASP A 141 -5.61 9.89 2.37
CA ASP A 141 -6.59 8.83 2.68
C ASP A 141 -7.69 8.74 1.61
N SER A 142 -8.57 9.74 1.59
CA SER A 142 -9.86 9.69 0.88
C SER A 142 -9.96 10.72 -0.26
N GLU A 143 -9.08 11.72 -0.31
CA GLU A 143 -9.13 12.73 -1.35
C GLU A 143 -8.36 12.34 -2.62
N SER A 144 -8.91 12.73 -3.77
CA SER A 144 -8.26 12.57 -5.07
C SER A 144 -7.04 13.47 -5.22
N TRP A 145 -6.08 12.99 -6.02
CA TRP A 145 -4.90 13.70 -6.49
C TRP A 145 -5.08 14.12 -7.95
N LYS A 146 -4.47 15.24 -8.32
CA LYS A 146 -4.53 15.76 -9.69
C LYS A 146 -3.49 15.07 -10.56
N VAL A 147 -3.91 14.41 -11.63
CA VAL A 147 -2.98 13.95 -12.68
C VAL A 147 -2.47 15.16 -13.46
N THR A 148 -1.15 15.30 -13.56
CA THR A 148 -0.50 16.40 -14.29
C THR A 148 0.24 15.94 -15.54
N ASP A 149 0.65 14.67 -15.59
CA ASP A 149 1.23 14.05 -16.78
C ASP A 149 0.91 12.55 -16.80
N LYS A 150 0.77 11.97 -18.00
CA LYS A 150 0.44 10.55 -18.18
C LYS A 150 0.99 10.03 -19.51
N SER A 151 1.58 8.85 -19.48
CA SER A 151 1.99 8.07 -20.64
C SER A 151 1.54 6.60 -20.50
N ALA A 152 1.93 5.74 -21.44
CA ALA A 152 1.67 4.30 -21.34
C ALA A 152 2.50 3.62 -20.22
N THR A 153 3.61 4.25 -19.81
CA THR A 153 4.56 3.69 -18.85
C THR A 153 4.70 4.50 -17.57
N GLY A 154 4.08 5.68 -17.48
CA GLY A 154 4.18 6.50 -16.29
C GLY A 154 2.98 7.41 -16.06
N VAL A 155 2.82 7.84 -14.81
CA VAL A 155 1.86 8.86 -14.40
C VAL A 155 2.45 9.74 -13.33
N ARG A 156 2.20 11.03 -13.46
CA ARG A 156 2.59 12.05 -12.49
C ARG A 156 1.36 12.70 -11.89
N MET A 157 1.32 12.76 -10.57
CA MET A 157 0.20 13.28 -9.78
C MET A 157 0.67 14.30 -8.76
N GLU A 158 -0.22 15.23 -8.39
CA GLU A 158 0.04 16.29 -7.41
C GLU A 158 -1.11 16.45 -6.42
N LYS A 159 -0.74 16.84 -5.19
CA LYS A 159 -1.68 17.20 -4.14
C LYS A 159 -1.12 18.34 -3.29
N GLU A 160 -1.94 19.35 -3.05
CA GLU A 160 -1.66 20.38 -2.04
C GLU A 160 -2.38 20.01 -0.75
N MET A 161 -1.71 20.24 0.37
CA MET A 161 -2.16 19.84 1.70
C MET A 161 -1.86 20.97 2.68
N SER A 162 -2.83 21.27 3.54
CA SER A 162 -2.68 22.20 4.66
C SER A 162 -2.90 21.39 5.94
N LEU A 163 -1.81 20.95 6.57
CA LEU A 163 -1.83 20.06 7.73
C LEU A 163 -1.38 20.80 8.98
N ARG A 164 -1.90 20.39 10.14
CA ARG A 164 -1.46 20.91 11.42
C ARG A 164 -0.96 19.76 12.28
N ASN A 165 0.25 19.88 12.78
CA ASN A 165 0.78 18.87 13.67
C ASN A 165 0.29 19.02 15.12
N TYR A 166 0.56 18.03 15.96
CA TYR A 166 0.17 17.99 17.37
C TYR A 166 0.74 19.16 18.19
N ALA A 167 1.89 19.71 17.78
CA ALA A 167 2.49 20.93 18.34
C ALA A 167 1.89 22.24 17.77
N TYR A 168 0.77 22.15 17.04
CA TYR A 168 0.04 23.27 16.45
C TYR A 168 0.81 24.06 15.36
N THR A 169 1.83 23.46 14.77
CA THR A 169 2.54 24.04 13.63
C THR A 169 1.76 23.76 12.35
N GLN A 170 1.54 24.81 11.56
CA GLN A 170 0.92 24.73 10.23
C GLN A 170 1.97 24.34 9.18
N LEU A 171 1.66 23.29 8.41
CA LEU A 171 2.50 22.75 7.35
C LEU A 171 1.73 22.86 6.03
N GLU A 172 2.20 23.74 5.15
CA GLU A 172 1.71 23.83 3.77
C GLU A 172 2.61 22.99 2.88
N ILE A 173 2.07 21.89 2.38
CA ILE A 173 2.82 20.84 1.69
C ILE A 173 2.27 20.71 0.27
N LYS A 174 3.15 20.77 -0.73
CA LYS A 174 2.86 20.20 -2.04
C LYS A 174 3.51 18.84 -2.13
N ALA A 175 2.71 17.80 -2.36
CA ALA A 175 3.18 16.46 -2.65
C ALA A 175 3.11 16.20 -4.17
N VAL A 176 4.15 15.55 -4.67
CA VAL A 176 4.34 15.19 -6.07
C VAL A 176 4.69 13.71 -6.11
N ARG A 177 3.94 12.93 -6.88
CA ARG A 177 4.18 11.49 -7.00
C ARG A 177 4.26 11.07 -8.45
N ASN A 178 5.37 10.44 -8.82
CA ASN A 178 5.56 9.81 -10.12
C ASN A 178 5.56 8.30 -9.94
N VAL A 179 4.76 7.59 -10.73
CA VAL A 179 4.77 6.13 -10.81
C VAL A 179 5.18 5.74 -12.22
N GLN A 180 6.18 4.87 -12.35
CA GLN A 180 6.68 4.38 -13.62
C GLN A 180 6.83 2.87 -13.61
N ILE A 181 6.18 2.17 -14.54
CA ILE A 181 6.46 0.75 -14.79
C ILE A 181 7.78 0.60 -15.55
N LEU A 182 8.54 -0.42 -15.21
CA LEU A 182 9.89 -0.67 -15.73
C LEU A 182 9.89 -1.80 -16.77
N ASP A 183 10.79 -1.73 -17.72
CA ASP A 183 11.11 -2.84 -18.63
C ASP A 183 12.17 -3.79 -18.04
N ALA A 184 12.40 -4.93 -18.71
CA ALA A 184 13.39 -5.92 -18.29
C ALA A 184 14.78 -5.30 -18.04
N GLN A 185 15.24 -4.49 -19.00
CA GLN A 185 16.60 -3.93 -18.97
C GLN A 185 16.78 -2.97 -17.80
N GLN A 186 15.76 -2.17 -17.48
CA GLN A 186 15.76 -1.28 -16.32
C GLN A 186 15.81 -2.06 -15.00
N ILE A 187 15.04 -3.14 -14.89
CA ILE A 187 15.03 -3.99 -13.68
C ILE A 187 16.38 -4.68 -13.48
N GLU A 188 16.92 -5.30 -14.53
CA GLU A 188 18.24 -5.95 -14.50
C GLU A 188 19.34 -4.97 -14.11
N ASN A 189 19.30 -3.74 -14.64
CA ASN A 189 20.27 -2.70 -14.28
C ASN A 189 20.11 -2.21 -12.84
N LEU A 190 18.89 -2.06 -12.33
CA LEU A 190 18.67 -1.58 -10.97
C LEU A 190 19.10 -2.62 -9.91
N LEU A 191 18.81 -3.90 -10.16
CA LEU A 191 19.07 -4.98 -9.20
C LEU A 191 20.39 -5.72 -9.47
N GLN A 192 21.02 -5.49 -10.62
CA GLN A 192 22.23 -6.18 -11.08
C GLN A 192 22.02 -7.70 -11.18
N ILE A 193 20.91 -8.11 -11.80
CA ILE A 193 20.46 -9.50 -11.95
C ILE A 193 20.25 -9.86 -13.42
N ASP A 194 19.96 -11.15 -13.67
CA ASP A 194 19.47 -11.68 -14.94
C ASP A 194 18.05 -12.22 -14.71
N LEU A 195 17.07 -11.77 -15.50
CA LEU A 195 15.67 -12.20 -15.37
C LEU A 195 15.41 -13.56 -16.01
N GLY A 196 16.25 -13.97 -16.96
CA GLY A 196 16.15 -15.24 -17.67
C GLY A 196 14.78 -15.49 -18.30
N GLN A 197 14.00 -16.38 -17.71
CA GLN A 197 12.66 -16.78 -18.20
C GLN A 197 11.57 -16.52 -17.16
N LEU A 198 11.89 -15.75 -16.11
CA LEU A 198 10.94 -15.40 -15.07
C LEU A 198 9.88 -14.47 -15.64
N LYS A 199 8.65 -14.62 -15.13
CA LYS A 199 7.63 -13.58 -15.27
C LYS A 199 7.92 -12.51 -14.26
N PHE A 200 7.85 -11.25 -14.66
CA PHE A 200 8.12 -10.14 -13.76
C PHE A 200 7.17 -8.97 -13.96
N VAL A 201 7.06 -8.17 -12.91
CA VAL A 201 6.58 -6.79 -12.97
C VAL A 201 7.43 -5.98 -12.01
N GLY A 202 7.85 -4.80 -12.43
CA GLY A 202 8.58 -3.86 -11.60
C GLY A 202 8.11 -2.45 -11.87
N TYR A 203 8.04 -1.64 -10.83
CA TYR A 203 7.77 -0.21 -10.96
C TYR A 203 8.54 0.58 -9.93
N LYS A 204 8.81 1.84 -10.28
CA LYS A 204 9.41 2.84 -9.41
C LYS A 204 8.37 3.89 -9.07
N THR A 205 8.40 4.34 -7.82
CA THR A 205 7.73 5.54 -7.35
C THR A 205 8.77 6.57 -6.93
N SER A 206 8.57 7.82 -7.35
CA SER A 206 9.35 8.97 -6.88
C SER A 206 8.41 9.93 -6.19
N ASN A 207 8.67 10.14 -4.90
CA ASN A 207 7.75 10.80 -3.98
C ASN A 207 8.42 12.06 -3.45
N GLU A 208 7.88 13.21 -3.79
CA GLU A 208 8.43 14.51 -3.45
C GLU A 208 7.47 15.26 -2.54
N ILE A 209 8.01 15.95 -1.54
CA ILE A 209 7.30 16.95 -0.76
C ILE A 209 8.05 18.28 -0.82
N VAL A 210 7.30 19.36 -0.96
CA VAL A 210 7.79 20.74 -1.03
C VAL A 210 7.14 21.54 0.09
N ASN A 211 7.92 22.35 0.80
CA ASN A 211 7.38 23.33 1.73
C ASN A 211 6.87 24.55 0.94
N THR A 212 5.56 24.66 0.76
CA THR A 212 4.92 25.80 0.08
C THR A 212 4.49 26.90 1.06
N GLY A 213 4.79 26.72 2.34
CA GLY A 213 4.50 27.68 3.41
C GLY A 213 5.50 28.83 3.47
N GLN A 214 5.33 29.67 4.49
CA GLN A 214 6.18 30.86 4.72
C GLN A 214 7.28 30.63 5.75
N ASN A 215 7.23 29.52 6.51
CA ASN A 215 8.14 29.23 7.60
C ASN A 215 8.92 27.92 7.38
N PRO A 216 10.16 27.80 7.86
CA PRO A 216 10.90 26.56 7.80
C PRO A 216 10.33 25.49 8.74
N TRP A 217 10.45 24.24 8.33
CA TRP A 217 10.22 23.07 9.18
C TRP A 217 11.52 22.74 9.90
N THR A 218 11.48 22.62 11.23
CA THR A 218 12.68 22.53 12.07
C THR A 218 12.45 21.55 13.22
N GLU A 219 13.50 21.18 13.94
CA GLU A 219 13.37 20.37 15.16
C GLU A 219 12.46 21.02 16.22
N LYS A 220 12.29 22.35 16.21
CA LYS A 220 11.44 23.05 17.18
C LYS A 220 9.96 23.03 16.79
N THR A 221 9.68 23.14 15.49
CA THR A 221 8.33 23.23 14.93
C THR A 221 7.79 21.87 14.47
N GLY A 222 8.67 20.89 14.32
CA GLY A 222 8.39 19.62 13.67
C GLY A 222 8.56 19.70 12.16
N ALA A 223 8.73 18.54 11.56
CA ALA A 223 8.78 18.34 10.12
C ALA A 223 8.04 17.04 9.78
N PRO A 224 7.45 16.92 8.58
CA PRO A 224 6.96 15.65 8.10
C PRO A 224 8.12 14.74 7.66
N CYS A 225 7.84 13.45 7.47
CA CYS A 225 8.66 12.55 6.65
C CYS A 225 7.76 11.83 5.63
N ILE A 226 8.33 11.35 4.53
CA ILE A 226 7.63 10.49 3.57
C ILE A 226 7.70 9.06 4.09
N TRP A 227 6.57 8.34 4.02
CA TRP A 227 6.50 6.94 4.39
C TRP A 227 5.80 6.16 3.29
N MET A 228 6.47 5.14 2.78
CA MET A 228 5.97 4.25 1.73
C MET A 228 5.53 2.94 2.37
N LEU A 229 4.27 2.56 2.15
CA LEU A 229 3.69 1.33 2.69
C LEU A 229 3.24 0.44 1.55
N ASP A 230 3.80 -0.76 1.48
CA ASP A 230 3.47 -1.74 0.44
C ASP A 230 2.60 -2.85 1.01
N MET A 231 1.33 -2.95 0.61
CA MET A 231 0.41 -3.98 1.13
C MET A 231 0.30 -5.15 0.17
N PHE A 232 0.77 -6.31 0.60
CA PHE A 232 0.77 -7.54 -0.19
C PHE A 232 -0.17 -8.60 0.40
N PRO A 233 -0.82 -9.42 -0.43
CA PRO A 233 -1.60 -10.55 0.03
C PRO A 233 -0.64 -11.62 0.60
N PRO A 234 -0.91 -12.19 1.79
CA PRO A 234 -0.07 -13.22 2.37
C PRO A 234 -0.47 -14.60 1.83
N SER A 235 0.43 -15.56 2.01
CA SER A 235 0.10 -16.99 2.01
C SER A 235 0.44 -17.58 3.37
N ASP A 236 -0.02 -18.80 3.63
CA ASP A 236 0.30 -19.54 4.86
C ASP A 236 1.80 -19.74 5.13
N ARG A 237 2.64 -19.46 4.13
CA ARG A 237 4.09 -19.68 4.17
C ARG A 237 4.91 -18.46 3.77
N THR A 238 4.29 -17.29 3.61
CA THR A 238 5.02 -16.07 3.25
C THR A 238 5.98 -15.66 4.36
N THR A 239 7.20 -15.31 3.98
CA THR A 239 8.24 -14.79 4.88
C THR A 239 8.78 -13.49 4.36
N ILE A 240 8.74 -12.45 5.19
CA ILE A 240 9.43 -11.18 4.95
C ILE A 240 10.91 -11.35 5.30
N VAL A 241 11.78 -10.76 4.50
CA VAL A 241 13.23 -10.89 4.54
C VAL A 241 13.84 -9.49 4.57
N ILE A 242 14.51 -9.15 5.67
CA ILE A 242 15.06 -7.80 5.89
C ILE A 242 16.54 -7.89 6.22
N PRO A 243 17.42 -7.71 5.22
CA PRO A 243 18.86 -7.65 5.45
C PRO A 243 19.25 -6.45 6.32
N TYR A 244 20.16 -6.66 7.26
CA TYR A 244 20.67 -5.60 8.14
C TYR A 244 22.21 -5.64 8.25
N ARG A 245 22.76 -4.58 8.85
CA ARG A 245 24.19 -4.42 9.13
C ARG A 245 24.51 -4.85 10.55
N GLU A 246 25.50 -5.72 10.70
CA GLU A 246 25.98 -6.13 12.03
C GLU A 246 26.97 -5.13 12.65
N ASP A 247 27.68 -4.37 11.83
CA ASP A 247 28.77 -3.48 12.25
C ASP A 247 28.31 -2.16 12.89
N ALA A 248 27.01 -1.89 12.92
CA ALA A 248 26.44 -0.80 13.70
C ALA A 248 26.28 -1.17 15.18
N LYS A 249 26.07 -0.17 16.05
CA LYS A 249 25.71 -0.39 17.46
C LYS A 249 24.19 -0.23 17.66
N GLY A 250 23.68 -0.65 18.82
CA GLY A 250 22.27 -0.53 19.18
C GLY A 250 21.42 -1.73 18.75
N LYS A 251 20.11 -1.66 19.04
CA LYS A 251 19.13 -2.70 18.71
C LYS A 251 19.11 -2.97 17.20
N ILE A 252 18.89 -4.23 16.81
CA ILE A 252 18.74 -4.60 15.39
C ILE A 252 17.39 -4.15 14.87
N ALA A 253 16.33 -4.39 15.65
CA ALA A 253 14.98 -3.94 15.34
C ALA A 253 14.21 -3.63 16.64
N THR A 254 13.20 -2.79 16.53
CA THR A 254 12.06 -2.67 17.45
C THR A 254 11.05 -3.75 17.07
N THR A 255 10.52 -4.52 18.02
CA THR A 255 9.63 -5.68 17.75
C THR A 255 8.40 -5.73 18.66
N ASP A 256 8.17 -4.68 19.45
CA ASP A 256 7.17 -4.62 20.52
C ASP A 256 6.04 -3.60 20.28
N TYR A 257 5.90 -3.08 19.06
CA TYR A 257 4.89 -2.07 18.69
C TYR A 257 3.45 -2.45 19.09
N PHE A 258 3.09 -3.73 19.02
CA PHE A 258 1.78 -4.26 19.41
C PHE A 258 1.91 -5.40 20.44
N GLY A 259 2.97 -5.33 21.26
CA GLY A 259 3.48 -6.48 22.00
C GLY A 259 4.63 -7.16 21.24
N GLU A 260 5.50 -7.84 21.98
CA GLU A 260 6.69 -8.51 21.44
C GLU A 260 6.32 -9.60 20.43
N ILE A 261 6.94 -9.57 19.25
CA ILE A 261 6.78 -10.64 18.25
C ILE A 261 7.33 -11.96 18.81
N PRO A 262 6.55 -13.06 18.83
CA PRO A 262 7.01 -14.35 19.34
C PRO A 262 8.20 -14.91 18.57
N GLU A 263 9.09 -15.62 19.28
CA GLU A 263 10.33 -16.20 18.73
C GLU A 263 10.09 -17.23 17.60
N ASP A 264 8.92 -17.87 17.55
CA ASP A 264 8.54 -18.79 16.48
C ASP A 264 8.06 -18.07 15.20
N ARG A 265 8.03 -16.73 15.22
CA ARG A 265 7.57 -15.89 14.11
C ARG A 265 8.62 -14.92 13.60
N ILE A 266 9.71 -14.73 14.34
CA ILE A 266 10.82 -13.87 13.94
C ILE A 266 12.16 -14.55 14.23
N VAL A 267 13.02 -14.63 13.21
CA VAL A 267 14.35 -15.24 13.31
C VAL A 267 15.40 -14.27 12.83
N TYR A 268 16.49 -14.14 13.58
CA TYR A 268 17.68 -13.37 13.21
C TYR A 268 18.80 -14.36 12.83
N ALA A 269 19.19 -14.38 11.56
CA ALA A 269 20.27 -15.23 11.07
C ALA A 269 20.89 -14.63 9.80
N ASP A 270 22.15 -14.91 9.52
CA ASP A 270 22.81 -14.54 8.25
C ASP A 270 22.63 -13.05 7.91
N ASN A 271 22.76 -12.18 8.92
CA ASN A 271 22.63 -10.72 8.80
C ASN A 271 21.26 -10.28 8.24
N THR A 272 20.24 -11.08 8.53
CA THR A 272 18.90 -10.97 7.96
C THR A 272 17.85 -11.27 9.03
N ILE A 273 16.76 -10.50 9.02
CA ILE A 273 15.56 -10.79 9.80
C ILE A 273 14.61 -11.56 8.90
N PHE A 274 14.11 -12.69 9.38
CA PHE A 274 13.05 -13.46 8.75
C PHE A 274 11.80 -13.29 9.61
N PHE A 275 10.74 -12.75 9.03
CA PHE A 275 9.50 -12.47 9.74
C PHE A 275 8.33 -13.16 9.04
N LYS A 276 7.64 -14.05 9.77
CA LYS A 276 6.54 -14.85 9.24
C LYS A 276 5.28 -14.01 9.02
N ALA A 277 4.87 -13.90 7.76
CA ALA A 277 3.83 -12.98 7.29
C ALA A 277 2.63 -13.71 6.70
N ASP A 278 1.98 -14.56 7.49
CA ASP A 278 0.87 -15.43 7.07
C ASP A 278 -0.52 -14.84 7.34
N GLY A 279 -0.61 -13.64 7.88
CA GLY A 279 -1.85 -12.99 8.28
C GLY A 279 -2.57 -13.64 9.48
N LYS A 280 -1.89 -14.49 10.27
CA LYS A 280 -2.49 -15.23 11.42
C LYS A 280 -2.06 -14.68 12.78
N TYR A 281 -1.13 -13.74 12.83
CA TYR A 281 -0.66 -13.12 14.07
C TYR A 281 -0.26 -11.67 13.83
N ARG A 282 -0.82 -10.73 14.60
CA ARG A 282 -0.49 -9.32 14.45
C ARG A 282 0.90 -9.04 14.99
N GLY A 283 1.80 -8.54 14.15
CA GLY A 283 3.15 -8.18 14.57
C GLY A 283 3.71 -7.06 13.71
N LYS A 284 4.46 -6.14 14.33
CA LYS A 284 5.16 -5.07 13.63
C LYS A 284 6.58 -4.96 14.14
N LEU A 285 7.52 -4.80 13.21
CA LEU A 285 8.90 -4.47 13.52
C LEU A 285 9.33 -3.17 12.84
N GLY A 286 10.40 -2.58 13.36
CA GLY A 286 11.07 -1.42 12.79
C GLY A 286 12.59 -1.57 12.84
N VAL A 287 13.29 -1.21 11.78
CA VAL A 287 14.75 -1.28 11.69
C VAL A 287 15.33 0.13 11.62
N PRO A 288 16.24 0.53 12.54
CA PRO A 288 16.79 1.87 12.55
C PRO A 288 17.73 2.10 11.36
N PRO A 289 17.89 3.35 10.89
CA PRO A 289 18.67 3.68 9.69
C PRO A 289 20.13 3.22 9.74
N GLN A 290 20.73 3.11 10.92
CA GLN A 290 22.11 2.63 11.09
C GLN A 290 22.23 1.12 10.84
N ARG A 291 21.15 0.36 11.07
CA ARG A 291 21.08 -1.10 10.86
C ARG A 291 20.52 -1.48 9.50
N ALA A 292 19.54 -0.73 9.00
CA ALA A 292 18.83 -1.01 7.75
C ALA A 292 19.77 -1.20 6.55
N LYS A 293 19.45 -2.04 5.58
CA LYS A 293 19.97 -1.89 4.21
C LYS A 293 18.92 -1.17 3.35
N ASN A 294 19.26 -0.76 2.14
CA ASN A 294 18.34 -0.05 1.26
C ASN A 294 17.41 -1.00 0.48
N VAL A 295 17.17 -2.19 1.02
CA VAL A 295 16.46 -3.29 0.38
C VAL A 295 15.75 -4.13 1.43
N ALA A 296 14.57 -4.63 1.07
CA ALA A 296 13.85 -5.68 1.78
C ALA A 296 13.12 -6.56 0.75
N GLY A 297 12.52 -7.66 1.18
CA GLY A 297 11.75 -8.50 0.29
C GLY A 297 10.86 -9.50 1.02
N SER A 298 10.20 -10.35 0.26
CA SER A 298 9.47 -11.49 0.80
C SER A 298 9.48 -12.65 -0.19
N TYR A 299 9.33 -13.87 0.32
CA TYR A 299 9.16 -15.04 -0.52
C TYR A 299 7.90 -15.80 -0.12
N ASP A 300 7.11 -16.17 -1.12
CA ASP A 300 5.95 -17.05 -1.00
C ASP A 300 6.18 -18.33 -1.84
N PRO A 301 6.41 -19.48 -1.21
CA PRO A 301 6.62 -20.74 -1.93
C PRO A 301 5.34 -21.29 -2.59
N THR A 302 4.16 -20.83 -2.19
CA THR A 302 2.88 -21.31 -2.76
C THR A 302 2.75 -20.88 -4.21
N ASP A 303 3.11 -19.63 -4.48
CA ASP A 303 3.03 -19.03 -5.81
C ASP A 303 4.40 -18.89 -6.49
N GLN A 304 5.47 -19.38 -5.85
CA GLN A 304 6.86 -19.18 -6.28
C GLN A 304 7.13 -17.70 -6.60
N LEU A 305 6.76 -16.85 -5.65
CA LEU A 305 6.79 -15.40 -5.78
C LEU A 305 7.88 -14.82 -4.88
N LEU A 306 8.90 -14.23 -5.50
CA LEU A 306 9.87 -13.38 -4.83
C LEU A 306 9.50 -11.92 -5.04
N THR A 307 9.31 -11.20 -3.94
CA THR A 307 9.10 -9.74 -3.94
C THR A 307 10.34 -9.06 -3.41
N ILE A 308 10.76 -7.99 -4.07
CA ILE A 308 11.87 -7.13 -3.66
C ILE A 308 11.38 -5.70 -3.61
N THR A 309 11.74 -4.98 -2.54
CA THR A 309 11.58 -3.53 -2.44
C THR A 309 12.96 -2.88 -2.34
N LEU A 310 13.16 -1.79 -3.08
CA LEU A 310 14.42 -1.04 -3.13
C LEU A 310 14.10 0.44 -2.93
N PHE A 311 14.76 1.10 -1.99
CA PHE A 311 14.39 2.45 -1.56
C PHE A 311 15.59 3.29 -1.14
N ASP A 312 15.41 4.61 -1.05
CA ASP A 312 16.43 5.50 -0.53
C ASP A 312 16.68 5.27 0.97
N LEU A 313 17.93 5.45 1.41
CA LEU A 313 18.32 5.29 2.81
C LEU A 313 19.47 6.24 3.18
N GLU A 314 19.22 7.15 4.13
CA GLU A 314 20.22 8.08 4.64
C GLU A 314 20.61 7.77 6.09
N ARG A 315 21.67 6.97 6.28
CA ARG A 315 22.02 6.36 7.57
C ARG A 315 22.26 7.33 8.73
N ASN A 316 22.76 8.52 8.41
CA ASN A 316 23.19 9.52 9.39
C ASN A 316 22.19 10.67 9.52
N ALA A 317 21.04 10.59 8.84
CA ALA A 317 20.00 11.59 8.92
C ALA A 317 19.08 11.32 10.13
N VAL A 318 18.23 12.30 10.42
CA VAL A 318 17.23 12.22 11.50
C VAL A 318 15.98 11.51 11.01
N TYR A 319 15.55 10.48 11.72
CA TYR A 319 14.34 9.71 11.43
C TYR A 319 13.30 9.93 12.52
N LEU A 320 12.03 10.04 12.15
CA LEU A 320 10.98 10.40 13.09
C LEU A 320 10.41 9.16 13.80
N ASN A 321 10.25 9.25 15.11
CA ASN A 321 9.54 8.23 15.88
C ASN A 321 8.05 8.25 15.50
N GLN A 322 7.50 7.07 15.17
CA GLN A 322 6.12 6.88 14.73
C GLN A 322 5.18 6.41 15.85
N GLU A 323 5.73 6.03 17.01
CA GLU A 323 4.97 5.47 18.14
C GLU A 323 3.94 6.47 18.69
N TRP A 324 2.80 5.94 19.12
CA TRP A 324 1.68 6.70 19.67
C TRP A 324 1.93 7.11 21.12
N THR A 325 2.98 7.92 21.33
CA THR A 325 3.30 8.54 22.62
C THR A 325 4.02 9.88 22.39
N PRO A 326 3.67 10.94 23.12
CA PRO A 326 4.40 12.21 23.06
C PRO A 326 5.69 12.21 23.91
N ASP A 327 5.94 11.16 24.70
CA ASP A 327 6.93 11.15 25.78
C ASP A 327 8.31 10.60 25.36
N LYS A 328 8.41 10.05 24.15
CA LYS A 328 9.67 9.58 23.56
C LYS A 328 10.33 10.68 22.73
N ASP A 329 11.63 10.50 22.49
CA ASP A 329 12.37 11.35 21.56
C ASP A 329 11.75 11.27 20.14
N PRO A 330 11.20 12.36 19.60
CA PRO A 330 10.55 12.35 18.29
C PRO A 330 11.54 12.17 17.14
N PHE A 331 12.84 12.27 17.37
CA PHE A 331 13.90 12.25 16.36
C PHE A 331 14.71 10.95 16.33
N THR A 332 14.20 9.92 16.99
CA THR A 332 14.77 8.56 16.96
C THR A 332 13.71 7.58 16.43
N GLY A 333 13.73 7.37 15.11
CA GLY A 333 12.79 6.49 14.40
C GLY A 333 13.46 5.39 13.58
N ASP A 334 12.61 4.62 12.91
CA ASP A 334 13.00 3.51 12.04
C ASP A 334 12.95 3.91 10.57
N ALA A 335 13.80 3.29 9.75
CA ALA A 335 13.90 3.54 8.31
C ALA A 335 13.16 2.50 7.47
N ILE A 336 12.97 1.31 8.05
CA ILE A 336 12.20 0.21 7.46
C ILE A 336 11.22 -0.26 8.51
N ASN A 337 10.00 -0.56 8.11
CA ASN A 337 9.06 -1.29 8.94
C ASN A 337 8.54 -2.50 8.17
N ALA A 338 8.11 -3.51 8.92
CA ALA A 338 7.37 -4.63 8.37
C ALA A 338 6.23 -5.00 9.31
N TYR A 339 5.10 -5.35 8.73
CA TYR A 339 3.86 -5.64 9.45
C TYR A 339 3.23 -6.93 8.94
N ASN A 340 2.68 -7.73 9.85
CA ASN A 340 1.80 -8.84 9.53
C ASN A 340 0.43 -8.55 10.14
N ASP A 341 -0.61 -8.48 9.32
CA ASP A 341 -1.97 -8.24 9.78
C ASP A 341 -2.61 -9.55 10.25
N GLY A 342 -2.68 -9.77 11.57
CA GLY A 342 -3.40 -10.88 12.17
C GLY A 342 -4.62 -10.43 12.98
N PRO A 343 -5.45 -11.37 13.47
CA PRO A 343 -6.62 -11.04 14.28
C PRO A 343 -6.26 -10.24 15.54
N LEU A 344 -7.13 -9.29 15.90
CA LEU A 344 -7.11 -8.57 17.17
C LEU A 344 -7.67 -9.46 18.30
N GLU A 345 -7.57 -8.99 19.55
CA GLU A 345 -8.08 -9.71 20.74
C GLU A 345 -9.58 -10.00 20.66
N ASP A 346 -10.35 -9.13 20.01
CA ASP A 346 -11.80 -9.30 19.78
C ASP A 346 -12.12 -10.22 18.59
N GLY A 347 -11.10 -10.75 17.92
CA GLY A 347 -11.21 -11.62 16.74
C GLY A 347 -11.46 -10.87 15.43
N SER A 348 -11.59 -9.55 15.45
CA SER A 348 -11.70 -8.76 14.22
C SER A 348 -10.34 -8.66 13.51
N GLN A 349 -10.37 -8.47 12.19
CA GLN A 349 -9.17 -8.34 11.36
C GLN A 349 -9.51 -7.48 10.14
N MET A 350 -8.59 -6.59 9.76
CA MET A 350 -8.74 -5.75 8.57
C MET A 350 -8.48 -6.56 7.29
N GLY A 351 -7.39 -7.31 7.31
CA GLY A 351 -6.83 -8.10 6.22
C GLY A 351 -7.44 -9.49 6.04
N PRO A 352 -6.61 -10.50 5.70
CA PRO A 352 -5.16 -10.52 5.94
C PRO A 352 -4.32 -9.84 4.84
N PHE A 353 -3.26 -9.15 5.26
CA PHE A 353 -2.18 -8.59 4.43
C PHE A 353 -0.87 -8.56 5.22
N PHE A 354 0.24 -8.31 4.54
CA PHE A 354 1.49 -7.93 5.18
C PHE A 354 2.06 -6.68 4.51
N GLU A 355 2.91 -5.97 5.23
CA GLU A 355 3.56 -4.77 4.72
C GLU A 355 5.08 -4.86 4.76
N ILE A 356 5.70 -4.31 3.73
CA ILE A 356 7.09 -3.87 3.73
C ILE A 356 7.04 -2.36 3.52
N GLU A 357 7.78 -1.62 4.34
CA GLU A 357 7.63 -0.18 4.41
C GLU A 357 9.01 0.49 4.43
N SER A 358 9.12 1.67 3.83
CA SER A 358 10.34 2.49 3.89
C SER A 358 10.01 3.92 4.28
N VAL A 359 10.86 4.55 5.08
CA VAL A 359 10.66 5.90 5.61
C VAL A 359 11.80 6.80 5.13
N SER A 360 11.51 8.04 4.77
CA SER A 360 12.52 9.06 4.51
C SER A 360 13.00 9.69 5.82
N PRO A 361 14.12 10.42 5.81
CA PRO A 361 14.45 11.33 6.91
C PRO A 361 13.36 12.38 7.16
N ALA A 362 13.46 13.03 8.33
CA ALA A 362 12.69 14.22 8.64
C ALA A 362 12.99 15.34 7.64
N ALA A 363 11.96 15.89 7.02
CA ALA A 363 12.07 16.92 6.00
C ALA A 363 12.24 18.31 6.62
N PHE A 364 13.41 18.65 7.17
CA PHE A 364 13.68 19.99 7.69
C PHE A 364 13.88 21.02 6.56
N LEU A 365 12.79 21.39 5.89
CA LEU A 365 12.78 22.20 4.67
C LEU A 365 12.45 23.68 4.96
N LYS A 366 13.20 24.59 4.35
CA LYS A 366 12.82 26.01 4.23
C LYS A 366 11.72 26.20 3.18
N PRO A 367 11.03 27.37 3.16
CA PRO A 367 10.10 27.71 2.09
C PRO A 367 10.71 27.51 0.69
N GLY A 368 10.01 26.76 -0.16
CA GLY A 368 10.42 26.42 -1.52
C GLY A 368 11.43 25.27 -1.64
N GLU A 369 12.01 24.79 -0.54
CA GLU A 369 12.85 23.59 -0.55
C GLU A 369 11.99 22.32 -0.66
N LYS A 370 12.62 21.24 -1.14
CA LYS A 370 11.98 19.96 -1.41
C LYS A 370 12.84 18.79 -0.96
N MET A 371 12.18 17.68 -0.65
CA MET A 371 12.78 16.37 -0.41
C MET A 371 12.15 15.36 -1.37
N VAL A 372 12.92 14.35 -1.78
CA VAL A 372 12.44 13.23 -2.60
C VAL A 372 12.80 11.93 -1.88
N HIS A 373 11.90 10.95 -1.93
CA HIS A 373 12.13 9.58 -1.49
C HIS A 373 11.69 8.62 -2.60
N ASP A 374 12.67 7.97 -3.21
CA ASP A 374 12.44 6.96 -4.23
C ASP A 374 12.22 5.57 -3.59
N HIS A 375 11.26 4.83 -4.16
CA HIS A 375 10.92 3.48 -3.75
C HIS A 375 10.48 2.66 -4.96
N SER A 376 11.03 1.47 -5.15
CA SER A 376 10.67 0.53 -6.22
C SER A 376 10.21 -0.80 -5.66
N VAL A 377 9.21 -1.40 -6.30
CA VAL A 377 8.69 -2.74 -5.99
C VAL A 377 8.88 -3.63 -7.21
N PHE A 378 9.36 -4.85 -6.99
CA PHE A 378 9.57 -5.85 -8.03
C PHE A 378 8.99 -7.19 -7.58
N HIS A 379 8.33 -7.86 -8.50
CA HIS A 379 7.82 -9.21 -8.32
C HIS A 379 8.38 -10.13 -9.40
N PHE A 380 8.90 -11.28 -8.98
CA PHE A 380 9.44 -12.32 -9.84
C PHE A 380 8.72 -13.64 -9.58
N ILE A 381 8.23 -14.27 -10.64
CA ILE A 381 7.43 -15.49 -10.57
C ILE A 381 8.00 -16.51 -11.55
N GLY A 382 8.32 -17.71 -11.06
CA GLY A 382 8.77 -18.81 -11.91
C GLY A 382 9.70 -19.79 -11.19
N ASN A 383 10.68 -20.30 -11.94
CA ASN A 383 11.58 -21.34 -11.48
C ASN A 383 12.36 -20.94 -10.22
N GLU A 384 12.35 -21.80 -9.21
CA GLU A 384 12.94 -21.53 -7.89
C GLU A 384 14.46 -21.29 -7.95
N ASP A 385 15.22 -21.98 -8.81
CA ASP A 385 16.67 -21.78 -8.93
C ASP A 385 17.01 -20.36 -9.48
N GLN A 386 16.20 -19.85 -10.41
CA GLN A 386 16.35 -18.48 -10.92
C GLN A 386 15.97 -17.44 -9.86
N LEU A 387 14.90 -17.70 -9.10
CA LEU A 387 14.51 -16.84 -7.98
C LEU A 387 15.56 -16.86 -6.86
N ASP A 388 16.18 -18.01 -6.59
CA ASP A 388 17.24 -18.18 -5.59
C ASP A 388 18.47 -17.34 -5.95
N ALA A 389 18.86 -17.32 -7.23
CA ALA A 389 19.94 -16.47 -7.72
C ALA A 389 19.66 -14.98 -7.48
N ILE A 390 18.42 -14.52 -7.71
CA ILE A 390 18.00 -13.14 -7.41
C ILE A 390 18.04 -12.88 -5.89
N ALA A 391 17.48 -13.78 -5.08
CA ALA A 391 17.44 -13.64 -3.62
C ALA A 391 18.86 -13.54 -3.02
N ILE A 392 19.79 -14.41 -3.45
CA ILE A 392 21.19 -14.35 -3.03
C ILE A 392 21.82 -13.03 -3.44
N LYS A 393 21.61 -12.60 -4.69
CA LYS A 393 22.23 -11.37 -5.21
C LYS A 393 21.73 -10.12 -4.49
N VAL A 394 20.43 -10.04 -4.23
CA VAL A 394 19.76 -8.81 -3.78
C VAL A 394 19.56 -8.78 -2.27
N LEU A 395 19.11 -9.88 -1.67
CA LEU A 395 18.84 -9.99 -0.23
C LEU A 395 20.04 -10.57 0.54
N GLY A 396 20.99 -11.21 -0.13
CA GLY A 396 22.16 -11.82 0.50
C GLY A 396 21.91 -13.22 1.07
N VAL A 397 20.70 -13.77 0.88
CA VAL A 397 20.30 -15.11 1.34
C VAL A 397 19.49 -15.81 0.26
N GLY A 398 19.64 -17.13 0.13
CA GLY A 398 18.87 -17.94 -0.82
C GLY A 398 17.50 -18.36 -0.28
N ILE A 399 16.62 -18.80 -1.19
CA ILE A 399 15.28 -19.33 -0.91
C ILE A 399 15.36 -20.50 0.05
N GLY A 400 16.33 -21.40 -0.12
CA GLY A 400 16.52 -22.53 0.79
C GLY A 400 16.80 -22.12 2.24
N THR A 401 17.43 -20.95 2.45
CA THR A 401 17.62 -20.37 3.79
C THR A 401 16.32 -19.74 4.28
N ILE A 402 15.64 -18.96 3.43
CA ILE A 402 14.36 -18.32 3.77
C ILE A 402 13.38 -19.37 4.29
N LEU A 403 13.16 -20.46 3.53
CA LEU A 403 12.22 -21.53 3.89
C LEU A 403 12.56 -22.29 5.17
N LYS A 404 13.83 -22.31 5.60
CA LYS A 404 14.27 -22.94 6.86
C LYS A 404 14.12 -22.01 8.06
N LYS A 405 13.98 -20.71 7.82
CA LYS A 405 13.91 -19.65 8.84
C LYS A 405 12.52 -18.98 8.90
N SER A 406 11.59 -19.43 8.06
CA SER A 406 10.17 -19.06 7.96
C SER A 406 9.30 -19.49 9.13
#